data_AF-A0A519PS64-F1
#
_entry.id   AF-A0A519PS64-F1
#
_cell.length_a   1.000
_cell.length_b   1.000
_cell.length_c   1.000
_cell.angle_alpha   90.00
_cell.angle_beta   90.00
_cell.angle_gamma   90.00
#
_symmetry.space_group_name_H-M   'P 1'
#
loop_
_entity.id
_entity.type
_entity.pdbx_description
1 polymer ?
#
loop_
_entity_poly.entity_id
_entity_poly.type
_entity_poly.pdbx_seq_one_letter_code
_entity_poly.pdbx_strand_id
1 'polypeptide(L)'
;VRYAPVEARYKVYIIDEVHMLSTGAFNALLKTLEEPPPHAKFIFATTEIRKVPVTILSRCQRFDLRRVEPDVIVKNLEMIAGKEGAQVEDEGMLLIARAAEGSVRDAQSMLDQAIVQAEAGQMVTAGSIRDMLGLADRAQTISLFEQVMRGEGGPAIATFRTLYNFGAEPGQVMLDLLDHTHGASVAKAIGPQALTLPKEQAARLAAVGAAVSAGNLSRIWQMLLKAHEEVRRAPDAAAACDMALIRLAYAADLPGPEEALRRLQSGEPLTGGPPSGGGGGVSASMGGGGVTAQARAMPQPAVSDAAPVLKSFADVIALMDKKREIALRLDVERYVRPISFRPGVLEYEPAPGAPNNLAQRLVARLKEWTGQPWLVAAQGGGGAESAWERQKREEREVRAEIEVDPFVLSVMAAFPGAEIISVRNLPQPEASPMTDAPDEDEDDE
;
A
#
# COMPACT_ATOMS: atom_id res chain seq x y z
N VAL A 1 -36.39 3.56 -18.74
CA VAL A 1 -37.52 3.16 -17.86
C VAL A 1 -38.90 3.53 -18.46
N ARG A 2 -38.98 3.97 -19.73
CA ARG A 2 -40.21 4.49 -20.35
C ARG A 2 -41.27 3.44 -20.76
N TYR A 3 -40.93 2.16 -20.71
CA TYR A 3 -41.81 1.09 -21.19
C TYR A 3 -42.51 0.42 -20.03
N ALA A 4 -43.84 0.28 -20.15
CA ALA A 4 -44.66 -0.49 -19.24
C ALA A 4 -44.21 -1.96 -19.18
N PRO A 5 -44.53 -2.69 -18.10
CA PRO A 5 -44.21 -4.10 -18.00
C PRO A 5 -44.98 -4.91 -19.05
N VAL A 6 -44.39 -6.01 -19.53
CA VAL A 6 -44.96 -6.82 -20.62
C VAL A 6 -46.05 -7.76 -20.11
N GLU A 7 -45.85 -8.39 -18.95
CA GLU A 7 -46.77 -9.40 -18.39
C GLU A 7 -47.09 -9.18 -16.89
N ALA A 8 -46.59 -8.11 -16.28
CA ALA A 8 -46.64 -7.91 -14.83
C ALA A 8 -47.19 -6.52 -14.42
N ARG A 9 -47.55 -6.38 -13.14
CA ARG A 9 -47.99 -5.09 -12.57
C ARG A 9 -46.86 -4.06 -12.45
N TYR A 10 -45.65 -4.54 -12.18
CA TYR A 10 -44.46 -3.71 -12.00
C TYR A 10 -43.29 -4.23 -12.83
N LYS A 11 -42.42 -3.31 -13.24
CA LYS A 11 -41.11 -3.56 -13.82
C LYS A 11 -40.06 -3.23 -12.76
N VAL A 12 -39.40 -4.26 -12.24
CA VAL A 12 -38.43 -4.14 -11.16
C VAL A 12 -37.02 -4.07 -11.73
N TYR A 13 -36.26 -3.06 -11.30
CA TYR A 13 -34.85 -2.88 -11.62
C TYR A 13 -34.05 -3.14 -10.35
N ILE A 14 -33.21 -4.17 -10.36
CA ILE A 14 -32.27 -4.46 -9.28
C ILE A 14 -30.88 -4.10 -9.79
N ILE A 15 -30.22 -3.17 -9.10
CA ILE A 15 -28.84 -2.80 -9.39
C ILE A 15 -28.01 -3.18 -8.17
N ASP A 16 -27.21 -4.22 -8.34
CA ASP A 16 -26.22 -4.63 -7.35
C ASP A 16 -24.96 -3.78 -7.47
N GLU A 17 -24.29 -3.58 -6.34
CA GLU A 17 -23.14 -2.70 -6.19
C GLU A 17 -23.30 -1.34 -6.86
N VAL A 18 -24.43 -0.66 -6.57
CA VAL A 18 -24.79 0.61 -7.20
C VAL A 18 -23.70 1.69 -7.06
N HIS A 19 -22.85 1.58 -6.03
CA HIS A 19 -21.72 2.49 -5.82
C HIS A 19 -20.66 2.44 -6.94
N MET A 20 -20.67 1.39 -7.78
CA MET A 20 -19.79 1.24 -8.94
C MET A 20 -20.32 1.94 -10.20
N LEU A 21 -21.53 2.51 -10.17
CA LEU A 21 -22.06 3.26 -11.30
C LEU A 21 -21.23 4.52 -11.59
N SER A 22 -21.08 4.84 -12.87
CA SER A 22 -20.46 6.09 -13.29
C SER A 22 -21.31 7.30 -12.89
N THR A 23 -20.68 8.46 -12.75
CA THR A 23 -21.37 9.73 -12.43
C THR A 23 -22.46 10.06 -13.45
N GLY A 24 -22.22 9.79 -14.73
CA GLY A 24 -23.21 9.96 -15.80
C GLY A 24 -24.43 9.04 -15.62
N ALA A 25 -24.21 7.78 -15.20
CA ALA A 25 -25.30 6.84 -14.94
C ALA A 25 -26.15 7.27 -13.72
N PHE A 26 -25.51 7.77 -12.66
CA PHE A 26 -26.22 8.34 -11.51
C PHE A 26 -27.12 9.52 -11.92
N ASN A 27 -26.59 10.45 -12.71
CA ASN A 27 -27.34 11.61 -13.17
C ASN A 27 -28.56 11.23 -14.03
N ALA A 28 -28.43 10.19 -14.85
CA ALA A 28 -29.55 9.66 -15.64
C ALA A 28 -30.65 9.04 -14.76
N LEU A 29 -30.27 8.44 -13.62
CA LEU A 29 -31.21 7.84 -12.67
C LEU A 29 -31.94 8.91 -11.82
N LEU A 30 -31.30 10.04 -11.50
CA LEU A 30 -31.87 11.08 -10.63
C LEU A 30 -33.25 11.55 -11.09
N LYS A 31 -33.39 11.90 -12.39
CA LYS A 31 -34.69 12.33 -12.93
C LYS A 31 -35.77 11.26 -12.79
N THR A 32 -35.39 9.99 -12.91
CA THR A 32 -36.33 8.87 -12.79
C THR A 32 -36.65 8.53 -11.33
N LEU A 33 -35.74 8.82 -10.39
CA LEU A 33 -35.97 8.62 -8.96
C LEU A 33 -36.75 9.78 -8.32
N GLU A 34 -36.67 10.98 -8.90
CA GLU A 34 -37.50 12.13 -8.51
C GLU A 34 -38.97 11.93 -8.90
N GLU A 35 -39.21 11.46 -10.12
CA GLU A 35 -40.55 11.22 -10.64
C GLU A 35 -40.67 9.77 -11.15
N PRO A 36 -40.69 8.78 -10.24
CA PRO A 36 -40.71 7.38 -10.65
C PRO A 36 -42.03 7.03 -11.33
N PRO A 37 -41.99 6.40 -12.51
CA PRO A 37 -43.20 5.88 -13.14
C PRO A 37 -43.92 4.90 -12.19
N PRO A 38 -45.26 4.92 -12.10
CA PRO A 38 -45.99 4.12 -11.11
C PRO A 38 -45.76 2.61 -11.27
N HIS A 39 -45.43 2.17 -12.47
CA HIS A 39 -45.14 0.78 -12.80
C HIS A 39 -43.66 0.39 -12.59
N ALA A 40 -42.76 1.34 -12.29
CA ALA A 40 -41.34 1.05 -12.10
C ALA A 40 -40.99 0.95 -10.62
N LYS A 41 -40.19 -0.05 -10.25
CA LYS A 41 -39.64 -0.20 -8.90
C LYS A 41 -38.13 -0.37 -9.00
N PHE A 42 -37.39 0.32 -8.14
CA PHE A 42 -35.93 0.24 -8.09
C PHE A 42 -35.49 -0.36 -6.75
N ILE A 43 -34.56 -1.29 -6.81
CA ILE A 43 -33.88 -1.89 -5.67
C ILE A 43 -32.40 -1.70 -5.90
N PHE A 44 -31.75 -1.00 -4.98
CA PHE A 44 -30.31 -0.76 -5.03
C PHE A 44 -29.65 -1.51 -3.88
N ALA A 45 -28.61 -2.28 -4.21
CA ALA A 45 -27.74 -2.92 -3.23
C ALA A 45 -26.34 -2.30 -3.31
N THR A 46 -25.70 -2.15 -2.15
CA THR A 46 -24.33 -1.63 -2.05
C THR A 46 -23.69 -2.11 -0.76
N THR A 47 -22.41 -2.48 -0.84
CA THR A 47 -21.56 -2.69 0.33
C THR A 47 -20.93 -1.39 0.86
N GLU A 48 -20.89 -0.32 0.03
CA GLU A 48 -20.22 0.95 0.33
C GLU A 48 -21.17 2.15 0.28
N ILE A 49 -22.01 2.29 1.31
CA ILE A 49 -23.04 3.35 1.38
C ILE A 49 -22.48 4.78 1.23
N ARG A 50 -21.25 5.02 1.69
CA ARG A 50 -20.60 6.35 1.66
C ARG A 50 -20.21 6.80 0.25
N LYS A 51 -20.05 5.86 -0.68
CA LYS A 51 -19.77 6.15 -2.10
C LYS A 51 -21.03 6.50 -2.89
N VAL A 52 -22.21 6.22 -2.35
CA VAL A 52 -23.48 6.56 -3.00
C VAL A 52 -23.83 8.03 -2.74
N PRO A 53 -24.12 8.83 -3.78
CA PRO A 53 -24.47 10.23 -3.60
C PRO A 53 -25.70 10.42 -2.69
N VAL A 54 -25.64 11.43 -1.81
CA VAL A 54 -26.74 11.79 -0.90
C VAL A 54 -28.05 12.07 -1.64
N THR A 55 -27.95 12.56 -2.88
CA THR A 55 -29.10 12.80 -3.77
C THR A 55 -29.89 11.53 -4.11
N ILE A 56 -29.23 10.37 -4.18
CA ILE A 56 -29.90 9.07 -4.35
C ILE A 56 -30.45 8.59 -3.01
N LEU A 57 -29.66 8.72 -1.94
CA LEU A 57 -30.04 8.27 -0.60
C LEU A 57 -31.30 8.97 -0.07
N SER A 58 -31.46 10.27 -0.34
CA SER A 58 -32.65 11.02 0.09
C SER A 58 -33.93 10.61 -0.62
N ARG A 59 -33.83 9.89 -1.75
CA ARG A 59 -34.95 9.47 -2.60
C ARG A 59 -35.25 7.97 -2.51
N CYS A 60 -34.52 7.24 -1.67
CA CYS A 60 -34.68 5.80 -1.48
C CYS A 60 -35.03 5.49 -0.03
N GLN A 61 -35.92 4.51 0.16
CA GLN A 61 -36.08 3.90 1.47
C GLN A 61 -34.85 3.03 1.76
N ARG A 62 -34.12 3.38 2.82
CA ARG A 62 -32.94 2.63 3.23
C ARG A 62 -33.33 1.48 4.15
N PHE A 63 -32.74 0.32 3.88
CA PHE A 63 -32.76 -0.85 4.75
C PHE A 63 -31.32 -1.30 4.99
N ASP A 64 -30.91 -1.31 6.25
CA ASP A 64 -29.57 -1.77 6.65
C ASP A 64 -29.65 -3.24 7.08
N LEU A 65 -29.05 -4.12 6.29
CA LEU A 65 -28.91 -5.54 6.62
C LEU A 65 -27.67 -5.73 7.49
N ARG A 66 -27.86 -6.27 8.70
CA ARG A 66 -26.77 -6.57 9.62
C ARG A 66 -26.19 -7.96 9.34
N ARG A 67 -24.95 -8.19 9.77
CA ARG A 67 -24.35 -9.53 9.80
C ARG A 67 -25.23 -10.46 10.63
N VAL A 68 -25.34 -11.71 10.20
CA VAL A 68 -26.17 -12.73 10.87
C VAL A 68 -25.38 -13.37 12.01
N GLU A 69 -26.01 -13.53 13.17
CA GLU A 69 -25.37 -14.17 14.32
C GLU A 69 -25.01 -15.63 14.04
N PRO A 70 -23.88 -16.15 14.56
CA PRO A 70 -23.42 -17.52 14.30
C PRO A 70 -24.48 -18.59 14.59
N ASP A 71 -25.21 -18.49 15.71
CA ASP A 71 -26.23 -19.47 16.09
C ASP A 71 -27.40 -19.53 15.10
N VAL A 72 -27.71 -18.41 14.44
CA VAL A 72 -28.75 -18.34 13.41
C VAL A 72 -28.25 -18.99 12.12
N ILE A 73 -26.97 -18.79 11.78
CA ILE A 73 -26.32 -19.45 10.64
C ILE A 73 -26.30 -20.95 10.86
N VAL A 74 -25.86 -21.43 12.03
CA VAL A 74 -25.81 -22.88 12.35
C VAL A 74 -27.18 -23.53 12.12
N LYS A 75 -28.26 -22.96 12.69
CA LYS A 75 -29.62 -23.47 12.48
C LYS A 75 -30.05 -23.49 11.01
N ASN A 76 -29.64 -22.49 10.24
CA ASN A 76 -29.89 -22.45 8.81
C ASN A 76 -29.12 -23.55 8.06
N LEU A 77 -27.86 -23.80 8.42
CA LEU A 77 -27.04 -24.86 7.84
C LEU A 77 -27.57 -26.25 8.20
N GLU A 78 -27.97 -26.49 9.45
CA GLU A 78 -28.61 -27.74 9.90
C GLU A 78 -29.87 -28.05 9.08
N MET A 79 -30.72 -27.03 8.86
CA MET A 79 -31.94 -27.17 8.06
C MET A 79 -31.64 -27.50 6.60
N ILE A 80 -30.58 -26.94 6.01
CA ILE A 80 -30.16 -27.23 4.64
C ILE A 80 -29.56 -28.63 4.55
N ALA A 81 -28.60 -28.97 5.41
CA ALA A 81 -27.97 -30.29 5.44
C ALA A 81 -29.01 -31.42 5.59
N GLY A 82 -30.00 -31.23 6.47
CA GLY A 82 -31.09 -32.19 6.64
C GLY A 82 -31.97 -32.37 5.39
N LYS A 83 -32.18 -31.31 4.59
CA LYS A 83 -32.94 -31.39 3.33
C LYS A 83 -32.14 -32.05 2.21
N GLU A 84 -30.83 -31.85 2.18
CA GLU A 84 -29.91 -32.46 1.22
C GLU A 84 -29.52 -33.90 1.62
N GLY A 85 -29.94 -34.37 2.80
CA GLY A 85 -29.60 -35.71 3.31
C GLY A 85 -28.14 -35.85 3.75
N ALA A 86 -27.44 -34.74 3.98
CA ALA A 86 -26.08 -34.72 4.47
C ALA A 86 -26.04 -34.73 6.01
N GLN A 87 -25.11 -35.50 6.57
CA GLN A 87 -24.83 -35.48 8.02
C GLN A 87 -23.53 -34.70 8.25
N VAL A 88 -23.59 -33.70 9.10
CA VAL A 88 -22.43 -32.86 9.47
C VAL A 88 -22.38 -32.76 10.98
N GLU A 89 -21.19 -32.87 11.55
CA GLU A 89 -20.97 -32.74 12.99
C GLU A 89 -21.25 -31.31 13.48
N ASP A 90 -21.91 -31.16 14.64
CA ASP A 90 -22.28 -29.87 15.23
C ASP A 90 -21.09 -28.91 15.38
N GLU A 91 -19.92 -29.44 15.78
CA GLU A 91 -18.70 -28.64 15.89
C GLU A 91 -18.26 -28.12 14.51
N GLY A 92 -18.40 -28.93 13.46
CA GLY A 92 -18.13 -28.53 12.09
C GLY A 92 -19.05 -27.40 11.61
N MET A 93 -20.34 -27.49 11.91
CA MET A 93 -21.30 -26.42 11.60
C MET A 93 -20.93 -25.09 12.26
N LEU A 94 -20.49 -25.14 13.53
CA LEU A 94 -20.03 -23.96 14.25
C LEU A 94 -18.76 -23.36 13.64
N LEU A 95 -17.84 -24.20 13.13
CA LEU A 95 -16.64 -23.72 12.43
C LEU A 95 -16.99 -22.98 11.14
N ILE A 96 -17.90 -23.52 10.33
CA ILE A 96 -18.38 -22.87 9.12
C ILE A 96 -19.07 -21.54 9.45
N ALA A 97 -19.98 -21.53 10.43
CA ALA A 97 -20.69 -20.32 10.82
C ALA A 97 -19.76 -19.20 11.28
N ARG A 98 -18.66 -19.53 11.97
CA ARG A 98 -17.63 -18.57 12.36
C ARG A 98 -16.81 -18.09 11.18
N ALA A 99 -16.35 -19.00 10.31
CA ALA A 99 -15.55 -18.67 9.13
C ALA A 99 -16.29 -17.78 8.13
N ALA A 100 -17.61 -17.89 8.06
CA ALA A 100 -18.45 -17.08 7.19
C ALA A 100 -18.67 -15.63 7.69
N GLU A 101 -18.22 -15.27 8.89
CA GLU A 101 -18.32 -13.92 9.47
C GLU A 101 -19.72 -13.27 9.35
N GLY A 102 -20.80 -14.05 9.45
CA GLY A 102 -22.15 -13.52 9.34
C GLY A 102 -22.72 -13.43 7.91
N SER A 103 -21.98 -13.92 6.91
CA SER A 103 -22.43 -14.10 5.52
C SER A 103 -23.10 -15.45 5.35
N VAL A 104 -24.42 -15.45 5.12
CA VAL A 104 -25.18 -16.70 4.89
C VAL A 104 -24.75 -17.39 3.60
N ARG A 105 -24.40 -16.60 2.57
CA ARG A 105 -23.94 -17.11 1.27
C ARG A 105 -22.62 -17.86 1.39
N ASP A 106 -21.66 -17.29 2.10
CA ASP A 106 -20.35 -17.93 2.27
C ASP A 106 -20.46 -19.16 3.16
N ALA A 107 -21.27 -19.10 4.22
CA ALA A 107 -21.56 -20.27 5.06
C ALA A 107 -22.16 -21.44 4.25
N GLN A 108 -23.13 -21.15 3.37
CA GLN A 108 -23.71 -22.16 2.48
C GLN A 108 -22.69 -22.72 1.48
N SER A 109 -21.82 -21.86 0.94
CA SER A 109 -20.80 -22.26 -0.02
C SER A 109 -19.75 -23.17 0.62
N MET A 110 -19.34 -22.85 1.86
CA MET A 110 -18.45 -23.69 2.67
C MET A 110 -19.11 -25.02 3.06
N LEU A 111 -20.41 -25.01 3.40
CA LEU A 111 -21.16 -26.24 3.68
C LEU A 111 -21.22 -27.15 2.45
N ASP A 112 -21.53 -26.58 1.28
CA ASP A 112 -21.58 -27.32 0.02
C ASP A 112 -20.21 -27.96 -0.29
N GLN A 113 -19.12 -27.18 -0.17
CA GLN A 113 -17.77 -27.70 -0.32
C GLN A 113 -17.45 -28.84 0.67
N ALA A 114 -17.87 -28.71 1.93
CA ALA A 114 -17.64 -29.74 2.95
C ALA A 114 -18.41 -31.04 2.65
N ILE A 115 -19.64 -30.92 2.13
CA ILE A 115 -20.46 -32.07 1.72
C ILE A 115 -19.84 -32.76 0.51
N VAL A 116 -19.37 -32.00 -0.50
CA VAL A 116 -18.75 -32.54 -1.72
C VAL A 116 -17.42 -33.26 -1.42
N GLN A 117 -16.67 -32.79 -0.42
CA GLN A 117 -15.40 -33.39 -0.03
C GLN A 117 -15.57 -34.71 0.76
N ALA A 118 -16.73 -34.90 1.41
CA ALA A 118 -17.04 -36.16 2.09
C ALA A 118 -17.49 -37.23 1.10
N GLU A 119 -17.16 -38.49 1.39
CA GLU A 119 -17.67 -39.61 0.60
C GLU A 119 -19.19 -39.72 0.75
N ALA A 120 -19.87 -40.14 -0.32
CA ALA A 120 -21.33 -40.26 -0.33
C ALA A 120 -21.83 -41.16 0.82
N GLY A 121 -22.63 -40.57 1.72
CA GLY A 121 -23.19 -41.25 2.89
C GLY A 121 -22.31 -41.25 4.15
N GLN A 122 -21.12 -40.65 4.10
CA GLN A 122 -20.32 -40.39 5.30
C GLN A 122 -20.73 -39.09 5.99
N MET A 123 -20.56 -39.06 7.31
CA MET A 123 -20.72 -37.85 8.09
C MET A 123 -19.51 -36.93 7.87
N VAL A 124 -19.78 -35.67 7.54
CA VAL A 124 -18.77 -34.62 7.46
C VAL A 124 -18.29 -34.30 8.89
N THR A 125 -17.02 -34.58 9.17
CA THR A 125 -16.43 -34.37 10.51
C THR A 125 -15.92 -32.94 10.68
N ALA A 126 -15.86 -32.47 11.92
CA ALA A 126 -15.21 -31.21 12.25
C ALA A 126 -13.73 -31.19 11.84
N GLY A 127 -13.05 -32.35 11.84
CA GLY A 127 -11.68 -32.49 11.33
C GLY A 127 -11.59 -32.14 9.85
N SER A 128 -12.41 -32.77 9.01
CA SER A 128 -12.45 -32.49 7.56
C SER A 128 -12.77 -31.03 7.27
N ILE A 129 -13.69 -30.42 8.02
CA ILE A 129 -14.02 -28.99 7.88
C ILE A 129 -12.86 -28.11 8.32
N ARG A 130 -12.13 -28.47 9.39
CA ARG A 130 -10.91 -27.74 9.79
C ARG A 130 -9.86 -27.80 8.70
N ASP A 131 -9.64 -28.96 8.09
CA ASP A 131 -8.65 -29.10 7.02
C ASP A 131 -9.07 -28.32 5.77
N MET A 132 -10.36 -28.40 5.39
CA MET A 132 -10.94 -27.63 4.28
C MET A 132 -10.81 -26.12 4.48
N LEU A 133 -11.07 -25.64 5.70
CA LEU A 133 -10.97 -24.22 6.06
C LEU A 133 -9.53 -23.79 6.40
N GLY A 134 -8.55 -24.70 6.40
CA GLY A 134 -7.19 -24.41 6.83
C GLY A 134 -7.07 -24.06 8.33
N LEU A 135 -8.01 -24.47 9.18
CA LEU A 135 -7.97 -24.16 10.62
C LEU A 135 -6.87 -24.92 11.39
N ALA A 136 -6.41 -26.06 10.86
CA ALA A 136 -5.22 -26.74 11.37
C ALA A 136 -3.95 -25.88 11.20
N ASP A 137 -3.90 -25.09 10.11
CA ASP A 137 -2.89 -24.05 9.89
C ASP A 137 -2.97 -23.01 11.02
N ARG A 138 -4.18 -22.61 11.44
CA ARG A 138 -4.35 -21.58 12.48
C ARG A 138 -3.71 -21.94 13.83
N ALA A 139 -3.80 -23.18 14.28
CA ALA A 139 -3.12 -23.60 15.51
C ALA A 139 -1.59 -23.56 15.39
N GLN A 140 -1.06 -23.83 14.18
CA GLN A 140 0.36 -23.74 13.87
C GLN A 140 0.81 -22.28 13.69
N THR A 141 0.01 -21.40 13.09
CA THR A 141 0.31 -19.97 12.98
C THR A 141 0.22 -19.24 14.31
N ILE A 142 -0.65 -19.68 15.24
CA ILE A 142 -0.59 -19.21 16.65
C ILE A 142 0.71 -19.69 17.31
N SER A 143 1.14 -20.92 17.08
CA SER A 143 2.43 -21.41 17.61
C SER A 143 3.63 -20.64 17.03
N LEU A 144 3.58 -20.33 15.72
CA LEU A 144 4.56 -19.47 15.06
C LEU A 144 4.57 -18.07 15.69
N PHE A 145 3.39 -17.47 15.90
CA PHE A 145 3.26 -16.19 16.55
C PHE A 145 3.86 -16.19 17.97
N GLU A 146 3.56 -17.22 18.76
CA GLU A 146 4.14 -17.40 20.11
C GLU A 146 5.67 -17.49 20.07
N GLN A 147 6.25 -18.25 19.13
CA GLN A 147 7.70 -18.35 18.95
C GLN A 147 8.32 -16.99 18.60
N VAL A 148 7.70 -16.26 17.67
CA VAL A 148 8.15 -14.91 17.31
C VAL A 148 8.09 -13.97 18.51
N MET A 149 7.02 -14.01 19.30
CA MET A 149 6.87 -13.17 20.50
C MET A 149 7.83 -13.54 21.64
N ARG A 150 8.40 -14.75 21.63
CA ARG A 150 9.47 -15.18 22.55
C ARG A 150 10.87 -14.87 22.03
N GLY A 151 11.01 -14.27 20.85
CA GLY A 151 12.30 -14.02 20.22
C GLY A 151 12.96 -15.26 19.59
N GLU A 152 12.21 -16.34 19.42
CA GLU A 152 12.72 -17.62 18.93
C GLU A 152 12.75 -17.69 17.39
N GLY A 153 13.67 -16.95 16.77
CA GLY A 153 13.77 -16.88 15.29
C GLY A 153 14.02 -18.23 14.61
N GLY A 154 14.87 -19.09 15.19
CA GLY A 154 15.15 -20.42 14.64
C GLY A 154 13.92 -21.34 14.62
N PRO A 155 13.27 -21.58 15.77
CA PRO A 155 12.00 -22.31 15.83
C PRO A 155 10.91 -21.70 14.93
N ALA A 156 10.78 -20.38 14.88
CA ALA A 156 9.80 -19.70 14.02
C ALA A 156 10.00 -20.05 12.53
N ILE A 157 11.24 -19.99 12.03
CA ILE A 157 11.55 -20.37 10.64
C ILE A 157 11.23 -21.85 10.38
N ALA A 158 11.55 -22.74 11.32
CA ALA A 158 11.26 -24.17 11.17
C ALA A 158 9.74 -24.45 11.09
N THR A 159 8.94 -23.78 11.92
CA THR A 159 7.48 -23.84 11.89
C THR A 159 6.95 -23.29 10.56
N PHE A 160 7.42 -22.13 10.11
CA PHE A 160 7.02 -21.57 8.81
C PHE A 160 7.37 -22.49 7.65
N ARG A 161 8.56 -23.11 7.62
CA ARG A 161 8.91 -24.06 6.57
C ARG A 161 8.02 -25.30 6.56
N THR A 162 7.57 -25.73 7.73
CA THR A 162 6.60 -26.82 7.85
C THR A 162 5.29 -26.40 7.16
N LEU A 163 4.75 -25.24 7.52
CA LEU A 163 3.57 -24.66 6.88
C LEU A 163 3.72 -24.52 5.36
N TYR A 164 4.85 -23.98 4.91
CA TYR A 164 5.16 -23.80 3.50
C TYR A 164 5.24 -25.13 2.74
N ASN A 165 5.83 -26.16 3.33
CA ASN A 165 5.87 -27.51 2.75
C ASN A 165 4.48 -28.16 2.65
N PHE A 166 3.55 -27.76 3.52
CA PHE A 166 2.13 -28.13 3.42
C PHE A 166 1.32 -27.23 2.48
N GLY A 167 1.95 -26.28 1.80
CA GLY A 167 1.34 -25.44 0.77
C GLY A 167 0.84 -24.08 1.26
N ALA A 168 1.15 -23.67 2.49
CA ALA A 168 0.79 -22.35 2.98
C ALA A 168 1.49 -21.25 2.17
N GLU A 169 0.73 -20.23 1.77
CA GLU A 169 1.27 -19.09 1.02
C GLU A 169 1.95 -18.10 2.00
N PRO A 170 3.20 -17.65 1.74
CA PRO A 170 3.94 -16.79 2.67
C PRO A 170 3.24 -15.46 3.01
N GLY A 171 2.55 -14.84 2.06
CA GLY A 171 1.73 -13.65 2.30
C GLY A 171 0.56 -13.94 3.24
N GLN A 172 -0.14 -15.06 3.06
CA GLN A 172 -1.21 -15.49 3.97
C GLN A 172 -0.70 -15.72 5.39
N VAL A 173 0.47 -16.35 5.56
CA VAL A 173 1.08 -16.51 6.90
C VAL A 173 1.34 -15.16 7.57
N MET A 174 1.76 -14.14 6.82
CA MET A 174 1.94 -12.78 7.36
C MET A 174 0.61 -12.14 7.79
N LEU A 175 -0.46 -12.37 7.04
CA LEU A 175 -1.82 -11.93 7.41
C LEU A 175 -2.30 -12.63 8.67
N ASP A 176 -2.05 -13.92 8.82
CA ASP A 176 -2.42 -14.66 10.02
C ASP A 176 -1.66 -14.15 11.25
N LEU A 177 -0.37 -13.83 11.11
CA LEU A 177 0.41 -13.20 12.17
C LEU A 177 -0.10 -11.81 12.54
N LEU A 178 -0.58 -11.02 11.57
CA LEU A 178 -1.29 -9.78 11.83
C LEU A 178 -2.52 -10.05 12.69
N ASP A 179 -3.42 -10.93 12.25
CA ASP A 179 -4.64 -11.27 12.97
C ASP A 179 -4.38 -11.71 14.41
N HIS A 180 -3.35 -12.54 14.62
CA HIS A 180 -2.94 -12.97 15.97
C HIS A 180 -2.41 -11.82 16.82
N THR A 181 -1.65 -10.90 16.23
CA THR A 181 -1.17 -9.68 16.90
C THR A 181 -2.33 -8.76 17.28
N HIS A 182 -3.31 -8.59 16.39
CA HIS A 182 -4.55 -7.86 16.68
C HIS A 182 -5.33 -8.54 17.81
N GLY A 183 -5.54 -9.86 17.73
CA GLY A 183 -6.23 -10.63 18.76
C GLY A 183 -5.57 -10.51 20.13
N ALA A 184 -4.24 -10.65 20.20
CA ALA A 184 -3.50 -10.46 21.45
C ALA A 184 -3.64 -9.02 22.00
N SER A 185 -3.65 -8.02 21.12
CA SER A 185 -3.84 -6.61 21.49
C SER A 185 -5.25 -6.33 22.03
N VAL A 186 -6.28 -6.85 21.37
CA VAL A 186 -7.68 -6.75 21.80
C VAL A 186 -7.88 -7.47 23.13
N ALA A 187 -7.38 -8.69 23.28
CA ALA A 187 -7.48 -9.45 24.51
C ALA A 187 -6.77 -8.74 25.68
N LYS A 188 -5.63 -8.08 25.42
CA LYS A 188 -4.95 -7.25 26.42
C LYS A 188 -5.78 -6.04 26.86
N ALA A 189 -6.47 -5.40 25.92
CA ALA A 189 -7.21 -4.16 26.17
C ALA A 189 -8.55 -4.40 26.89
N ILE A 190 -9.31 -5.41 26.46
CA ILE A 190 -10.70 -5.61 26.90
C ILE A 190 -11.02 -7.05 27.34
N GLY A 191 -10.03 -7.95 27.36
CA GLY A 191 -10.15 -9.33 27.83
C GLY A 191 -10.39 -10.37 26.73
N PRO A 192 -10.15 -11.68 27.02
CA PRO A 192 -10.24 -12.78 26.04
C PRO A 192 -11.64 -12.99 25.44
N GLN A 193 -12.70 -12.58 26.15
CA GLN A 193 -14.09 -12.70 25.71
C GLN A 193 -14.43 -11.86 24.46
N ALA A 194 -13.57 -10.89 24.12
CA ALA A 194 -13.72 -10.10 22.90
C ALA A 194 -13.23 -10.83 21.63
N LEU A 195 -12.56 -11.98 21.78
CA LEU A 195 -12.07 -12.76 20.65
C LEU A 195 -13.16 -13.70 20.13
N THR A 196 -13.42 -13.64 18.84
CA THR A 196 -14.31 -14.55 18.11
C THR A 196 -13.59 -15.85 17.72
N LEU A 197 -12.89 -16.47 18.69
CA LEU A 197 -12.08 -17.68 18.49
C LEU A 197 -12.52 -18.82 19.42
N PRO A 198 -12.20 -20.09 19.10
CA PRO A 198 -12.32 -21.20 20.04
C PRO A 198 -11.62 -20.89 21.38
N LYS A 199 -12.21 -21.34 22.49
CA LYS A 199 -11.76 -20.99 23.86
C LYS A 199 -10.26 -21.22 24.07
N GLU A 200 -9.73 -22.34 23.56
CA GLU A 200 -8.31 -22.68 23.67
C GLU A 200 -7.41 -21.69 22.90
N GLN A 201 -7.76 -21.35 21.66
CA GLN A 201 -7.00 -20.40 20.84
C GLN A 201 -7.08 -18.98 21.41
N ALA A 202 -8.26 -18.57 21.87
CA ALA A 202 -8.47 -17.29 22.54
C ALA A 202 -7.61 -17.17 23.81
N ALA A 203 -7.52 -18.25 24.60
CA ALA A 203 -6.67 -18.29 25.79
C ALA A 203 -5.18 -18.16 25.46
N ARG A 204 -4.70 -18.83 24.39
CA ARG A 204 -3.31 -18.71 23.91
C ARG A 204 -2.95 -17.28 23.51
N LEU A 205 -3.77 -16.64 22.67
CA LEU A 205 -3.54 -15.24 22.27
C LEU A 205 -3.64 -14.26 23.45
N ALA A 206 -4.58 -14.49 24.37
CA ALA A 206 -4.68 -13.69 25.58
C ALA A 206 -3.45 -13.84 26.49
N ALA A 207 -2.87 -15.04 26.60
CA ALA A 207 -1.62 -15.26 27.32
C ALA A 207 -0.45 -14.49 26.72
N VAL A 208 -0.34 -14.45 25.38
CA VAL A 208 0.65 -13.61 24.68
C VAL A 208 0.40 -12.13 24.96
N GLY A 209 -0.84 -11.67 24.84
CA GLY A 209 -1.22 -10.28 25.14
C GLY A 209 -0.95 -9.86 26.59
N ALA A 210 -1.04 -10.79 27.53
CA ALA A 210 -0.68 -10.57 28.93
C ALA A 210 0.84 -10.46 29.13
N ALA A 211 1.63 -11.31 28.47
CA ALA A 211 3.08 -11.36 28.60
C ALA A 211 3.81 -10.21 27.90
N VAL A 212 3.25 -9.67 26.82
CA VAL A 212 3.90 -8.64 25.99
C VAL A 212 3.33 -7.25 26.30
N SER A 213 4.17 -6.20 26.28
CA SER A 213 3.72 -4.83 26.48
C SER A 213 2.87 -4.32 25.30
N ALA A 214 1.93 -3.40 25.56
CA ALA A 214 1.07 -2.84 24.51
C ALA A 214 1.89 -2.09 23.44
N GLY A 215 2.97 -1.40 23.86
CA GLY A 215 3.89 -0.73 22.94
C GLY A 215 4.63 -1.71 22.03
N ASN A 216 5.02 -2.89 22.54
CA ASN A 216 5.68 -3.89 21.71
C ASN A 216 4.70 -4.56 20.73
N LEU A 217 3.47 -4.87 21.15
CA LEU A 217 2.41 -5.37 20.24
C LEU A 217 2.13 -4.36 19.10
N SER A 218 2.05 -3.07 19.40
CA SER A 218 1.88 -2.01 18.39
C SER A 218 3.07 -1.92 17.43
N ARG A 219 4.31 -2.02 17.93
CA ARG A 219 5.52 -2.08 17.10
C ARG A 219 5.51 -3.29 16.17
N ILE A 220 5.24 -4.48 16.71
CA ILE A 220 5.19 -5.73 15.96
C ILE A 220 4.11 -5.65 14.87
N TRP A 221 2.93 -5.10 15.18
CA TRP A 221 1.88 -4.86 14.19
C TRP A 221 2.36 -4.00 13.01
N GLN A 222 3.03 -2.88 13.27
CA GLN A 222 3.58 -2.03 12.21
C GLN A 222 4.67 -2.74 11.39
N MET A 223 5.51 -3.53 12.04
CA MET A 223 6.53 -4.33 11.35
C MET A 223 5.91 -5.42 10.47
N LEU A 224 4.85 -6.07 10.95
CA LEU A 224 4.11 -7.08 10.19
C LEU A 224 3.40 -6.49 8.96
N LEU A 225 2.77 -5.31 9.08
CA LEU A 225 2.17 -4.62 7.93
C LEU A 225 3.20 -4.39 6.82
N LYS A 226 4.37 -3.88 7.20
CA LYS A 226 5.49 -3.68 6.26
C LYS A 226 6.03 -5.01 5.72
N ALA A 227 6.18 -6.02 6.58
CA ALA A 227 6.66 -7.34 6.17
C ALA A 227 5.72 -8.00 5.15
N HIS A 228 4.40 -7.91 5.34
CA HIS A 228 3.42 -8.41 4.39
C HIS A 228 3.57 -7.77 3.00
N GLU A 229 3.74 -6.44 2.93
CA GLU A 229 4.01 -5.75 1.67
C GLU A 229 5.34 -6.19 1.03
N GLU A 230 6.38 -6.42 1.84
CA GLU A 230 7.68 -6.91 1.39
C GLU A 230 7.62 -8.33 0.83
N VAL A 231 6.92 -9.24 1.50
CA VAL A 231 6.73 -10.63 1.05
C VAL A 231 5.96 -10.65 -0.27
N ARG A 232 4.89 -9.88 -0.38
CA ARG A 232 4.05 -9.83 -1.60
C ARG A 232 4.80 -9.35 -2.85
N ARG A 233 5.80 -8.47 -2.68
CA ARG A 233 6.58 -7.90 -3.80
C ARG A 233 7.91 -8.60 -4.04
N ALA A 234 8.29 -9.53 -3.17
CA ALA A 234 9.59 -10.19 -3.26
C ALA A 234 9.64 -11.16 -4.45
N PRO A 235 10.78 -11.26 -5.15
CA PRO A 235 10.99 -12.32 -6.15
C PRO A 235 10.91 -13.72 -5.55
N ASP A 236 11.32 -13.86 -4.28
CA ASP A 236 11.18 -15.08 -3.48
C ASP A 236 10.45 -14.72 -2.19
N ALA A 237 9.15 -15.03 -2.16
CA ALA A 237 8.27 -14.76 -1.04
C ALA A 237 8.63 -15.56 0.22
N ALA A 238 9.12 -16.79 0.05
CA ALA A 238 9.51 -17.65 1.17
C ALA A 238 10.78 -17.13 1.85
N ALA A 239 11.79 -16.74 1.07
CA ALA A 239 12.99 -16.11 1.62
C ALA A 239 12.69 -14.75 2.29
N ALA A 240 11.77 -13.96 1.72
CA ALA A 240 11.31 -12.71 2.33
C ALA A 240 10.58 -12.95 3.66
N CYS A 241 9.81 -14.03 3.76
CA CYS A 241 9.14 -14.46 4.98
C CYS A 241 10.16 -14.87 6.07
N ASP A 242 11.17 -15.70 5.73
CA ASP A 242 12.27 -16.05 6.64
C ASP A 242 12.92 -14.78 7.24
N MET A 243 13.24 -13.79 6.38
CA MET A 243 13.82 -12.51 6.82
C MET A 243 12.86 -11.66 7.66
N ALA A 244 11.56 -11.70 7.39
CA ALA A 244 10.55 -11.04 8.21
C ALA A 244 10.47 -11.66 9.61
N LEU A 245 10.40 -12.99 9.71
CA LEU A 245 10.33 -13.70 10.98
C LEU A 245 11.56 -13.43 11.86
N ILE A 246 12.76 -13.41 11.28
CA ILE A 246 14.01 -13.05 12.00
C ILE A 246 13.91 -11.63 12.58
N ARG A 247 13.49 -10.66 11.77
CA ARG A 247 13.37 -9.26 12.21
C ARG A 247 12.32 -9.10 13.31
N LEU A 248 11.19 -9.79 13.20
CA LEU A 248 10.11 -9.76 14.18
C LEU A 248 10.55 -10.40 15.50
N ALA A 249 11.22 -11.54 15.46
CA ALA A 249 11.74 -12.21 16.65
C ALA A 249 12.76 -11.31 17.38
N TYR A 250 13.69 -10.70 16.65
CA TYR A 250 14.65 -9.77 17.23
C TYR A 250 13.95 -8.54 17.85
N ALA A 251 12.94 -7.99 17.17
CA ALA A 251 12.19 -6.85 17.69
C ALA A 251 11.33 -7.18 18.92
N ALA A 252 10.88 -8.44 19.05
CA ALA A 252 10.11 -8.91 20.19
C ALA A 252 10.99 -9.05 21.46
N ASP A 253 12.26 -9.45 21.29
CA ASP A 253 13.24 -9.62 22.37
C ASP A 253 13.77 -8.27 22.91
N LEU A 254 13.77 -7.22 22.08
CA LEU A 254 14.19 -5.88 22.50
C LEU A 254 13.17 -5.22 23.44
N PRO A 255 13.59 -4.69 24.60
CA PRO A 255 12.69 -3.94 25.47
C PRO A 255 12.07 -2.75 24.72
N GLY A 256 10.81 -2.47 25.04
CA GLY A 256 10.13 -1.27 24.55
C GLY A 256 10.92 -0.02 24.95
N PRO A 257 10.80 1.10 24.22
CA PRO A 257 11.62 2.29 24.47
C PRO A 257 11.38 2.86 25.88
N GLU A 258 10.16 2.73 26.41
CA GLU A 258 9.83 3.11 27.79
C GLU A 258 10.50 2.21 28.84
N GLU A 259 10.56 0.91 28.58
CA GLU A 259 11.20 -0.07 29.47
C GLU A 259 12.72 0.04 29.41
N ALA A 260 13.27 0.30 28.22
CA ALA A 260 14.68 0.63 28.04
C ALA A 260 15.03 1.95 28.77
N LEU A 261 14.15 2.96 28.73
CA LEU A 261 14.33 4.21 29.47
C LEU A 261 14.28 3.97 30.99
N ARG A 262 13.34 3.15 31.48
CA ARG A 262 13.23 2.76 32.89
C ARG A 262 14.48 2.01 33.36
N ARG A 263 14.99 1.08 32.57
CA ARG A 263 16.22 0.32 32.87
C ARG A 263 17.47 1.18 32.84
N LEU A 264 17.52 2.16 31.94
CA LEU A 264 18.58 3.17 31.90
C LEU A 264 18.53 4.09 33.14
N GLN A 265 17.34 4.42 33.62
CA GLN A 265 17.13 5.20 34.84
C GLN A 265 17.37 4.40 36.12
N SER A 266 17.14 3.07 36.12
CA SER A 266 17.38 2.19 37.27
C SER A 266 18.80 1.62 37.34
N GLY A 267 19.63 1.84 36.31
CA GLY A 267 21.04 1.44 36.29
C GLY A 267 21.30 -0.04 36.02
N GLU A 268 20.32 -0.79 35.49
CA GLU A 268 20.51 -2.19 35.12
C GLU A 268 21.24 -2.33 33.76
N PRO A 269 22.23 -3.24 33.65
CA PRO A 269 22.97 -3.40 32.40
C PRO A 269 22.11 -4.00 31.29
N LEU A 270 22.16 -3.36 30.12
CA LEU A 270 21.60 -3.87 28.86
C LEU A 270 22.40 -5.11 28.43
N THR A 271 21.99 -6.30 28.87
CA THR A 271 22.56 -7.57 28.40
C THR A 271 21.62 -8.17 27.36
N GLY A 272 22.08 -8.16 26.11
CA GLY A 272 21.36 -8.65 24.94
C GLY A 272 22.28 -8.64 23.72
N GLY A 273 23.33 -9.45 23.76
CA GLY A 273 24.26 -9.68 22.65
C GLY A 273 25.21 -10.85 22.97
N PRO A 274 25.52 -11.74 22.00
CA PRO A 274 26.24 -12.97 22.26
C PRO A 274 27.71 -12.72 22.64
N PRO A 275 28.38 -13.64 23.36
CA PRO A 275 29.73 -13.44 23.85
C PRO A 275 30.73 -13.48 22.68
N SER A 276 31.47 -12.38 22.47
CA SER A 276 32.67 -12.40 21.64
C SER A 276 33.84 -12.95 22.46
N GLY A 277 34.24 -14.18 22.15
CA GLY A 277 35.48 -14.76 22.61
C GLY A 277 36.66 -14.06 21.93
N GLY A 278 37.58 -13.54 22.74
CA GLY A 278 38.79 -12.87 22.29
C GLY A 278 39.97 -13.80 21.98
N GLY A 279 41.01 -13.17 21.41
CA GLY A 279 42.35 -13.72 21.18
C GLY A 279 42.66 -13.83 19.69
N GLY A 280 43.74 -13.30 19.13
CA GLY A 280 44.90 -12.58 19.63
C GLY A 280 45.71 -12.13 18.40
N GLY A 281 46.43 -11.02 18.51
CA GLY A 281 47.09 -10.37 17.37
C GLY A 281 48.33 -11.10 16.85
N VAL A 282 48.72 -10.75 15.62
CA VAL A 282 50.12 -10.75 15.19
C VAL A 282 50.36 -9.66 14.13
N SER A 283 51.57 -9.12 14.18
CA SER A 283 52.14 -7.96 13.48
C SER A 283 52.14 -7.97 11.95
N ALA A 284 52.16 -6.74 11.45
CA ALA A 284 52.87 -6.19 10.28
C ALA A 284 53.73 -7.12 9.42
N SER A 285 53.57 -7.01 8.09
CA SER A 285 54.68 -7.04 7.15
C SER A 285 54.30 -6.36 5.84
N MET A 286 54.93 -5.22 5.57
CA MET A 286 55.10 -4.67 4.22
C MET A 286 56.00 -5.61 3.42
N GLY A 287 55.61 -5.92 2.18
CA GLY A 287 56.44 -6.71 1.27
C GLY A 287 55.80 -6.77 -0.11
N GLY A 288 56.30 -5.93 -1.01
CA GLY A 288 55.94 -5.96 -2.42
C GLY A 288 56.33 -7.28 -3.08
N GLY A 289 55.58 -7.65 -4.11
CA GLY A 289 55.86 -8.82 -4.93
C GLY A 289 54.79 -8.94 -6.00
N GLY A 290 55.02 -8.26 -7.13
CA GLY A 290 54.19 -8.44 -8.31
C GLY A 290 54.35 -9.86 -8.84
N VAL A 291 53.22 -10.51 -9.14
CA VAL A 291 53.19 -11.61 -10.10
C VAL A 291 51.93 -11.47 -10.95
N THR A 292 52.20 -11.44 -12.24
CA THR A 292 51.31 -11.36 -13.40
C THR A 292 50.20 -12.41 -13.40
N ALA A 293 48.95 -11.98 -13.63
CA ALA A 293 47.85 -12.86 -14.01
C ALA A 293 47.30 -12.45 -15.38
N GLN A 294 47.37 -13.39 -16.32
CA GLN A 294 47.01 -13.26 -17.72
C GLN A 294 45.52 -12.92 -17.91
N ALA A 295 45.28 -11.90 -18.74
CA ALA A 295 43.96 -11.51 -19.20
C ALA A 295 43.40 -12.56 -20.17
N ARG A 296 42.23 -13.12 -19.85
CA ARG A 296 41.41 -13.90 -20.77
C ARG A 296 40.46 -12.94 -21.47
N ALA A 297 40.66 -12.76 -22.77
CA ALA A 297 39.81 -11.92 -23.62
C ALA A 297 38.42 -12.54 -23.81
N MET A 298 37.38 -11.72 -23.67
CA MET A 298 36.06 -11.92 -24.25
C MET A 298 35.63 -10.64 -24.98
N PRO A 299 34.77 -10.74 -26.01
CA PRO A 299 34.73 -9.79 -27.12
C PRO A 299 33.90 -8.55 -26.80
N GLN A 300 34.33 -7.41 -27.37
CA GLN A 300 33.51 -6.20 -27.49
C GLN A 300 32.43 -6.39 -28.56
N PRO A 301 31.23 -5.81 -28.38
CA PRO A 301 30.47 -5.24 -29.47
C PRO A 301 30.85 -3.76 -29.66
N ALA A 302 31.18 -3.42 -30.89
CA ALA A 302 31.22 -2.05 -31.39
C ALA A 302 29.80 -1.53 -31.60
N VAL A 303 29.50 -0.32 -31.17
CA VAL A 303 29.26 0.86 -32.04
C VAL A 303 29.08 2.10 -31.17
N SER A 304 29.81 3.16 -31.55
CA SER A 304 29.75 4.50 -31.02
C SER A 304 28.53 5.25 -31.54
N ASP A 305 27.62 5.61 -30.64
CA ASP A 305 27.02 6.95 -30.68
C ASP A 305 27.86 7.82 -29.75
N ALA A 306 28.27 8.99 -30.20
CA ALA A 306 29.03 9.92 -29.35
C ALA A 306 28.20 10.24 -28.10
N ALA A 307 28.67 9.76 -26.94
CA ALA A 307 27.97 9.95 -25.68
C ALA A 307 27.80 11.46 -25.39
N PRO A 308 26.63 11.90 -24.91
CA PRO A 308 26.39 13.31 -24.61
C PRO A 308 27.31 13.76 -23.47
N VAL A 309 28.18 14.73 -23.75
CA VAL A 309 29.04 15.36 -22.74
C VAL A 309 28.21 16.35 -21.93
N LEU A 310 27.89 15.99 -20.68
CA LEU A 310 27.15 16.85 -19.75
C LEU A 310 28.10 17.87 -19.13
N LYS A 311 27.87 19.17 -19.38
CA LYS A 311 28.73 20.27 -18.91
C LYS A 311 28.15 20.98 -17.69
N SER A 312 26.85 20.87 -17.47
CA SER A 312 26.13 21.48 -16.35
C SER A 312 25.01 20.59 -15.80
N PHE A 313 24.49 20.93 -14.60
CA PHE A 313 23.32 20.28 -14.03
C PHE A 313 22.04 20.49 -14.88
N ALA A 314 21.95 21.60 -15.61
CA ALA A 314 20.86 21.83 -16.56
C ALA A 314 20.89 20.81 -17.71
N ASP A 315 22.08 20.38 -18.16
CA ASP A 315 22.22 19.34 -19.18
C ASP A 315 21.72 17.98 -18.68
N VAL A 316 21.83 17.71 -17.37
CA VAL A 316 21.31 16.48 -16.75
C VAL A 316 19.79 16.45 -16.83
N ILE A 317 19.12 17.55 -16.51
CA ILE A 317 17.65 17.68 -16.59
C ILE A 317 17.21 17.57 -18.06
N ALA A 318 17.88 18.27 -18.97
CA ALA A 318 17.60 18.20 -20.41
C ALA A 318 17.81 16.79 -20.99
N LEU A 319 18.78 16.03 -20.46
CA LEU A 319 19.00 14.64 -20.86
C LEU A 319 17.86 13.72 -20.36
N MET A 320 17.35 13.95 -19.15
CA MET A 320 16.20 13.22 -18.61
C MET A 320 14.93 13.47 -19.43
N ASP A 321 14.72 14.69 -19.93
CA ASP A 321 13.63 15.03 -20.85
C ASP A 321 13.78 14.27 -22.18
N LYS A 322 14.97 14.29 -22.78
CA LYS A 322 15.24 13.57 -24.04
C LYS A 322 15.05 12.06 -23.92
N LYS A 323 15.32 11.48 -22.74
CA LYS A 323 15.17 10.05 -22.45
C LYS A 323 13.78 9.67 -21.90
N ARG A 324 12.86 10.64 -21.74
CA ARG A 324 11.48 10.46 -21.24
C ARG A 324 11.39 9.84 -19.84
N GLU A 325 12.33 10.17 -18.96
CA GLU A 325 12.41 9.64 -17.59
C GLU A 325 11.73 10.56 -16.57
N ILE A 326 10.40 10.64 -16.70
CA ILE A 326 9.53 11.63 -16.02
C ILE A 326 9.64 11.53 -14.49
N ALA A 327 9.62 10.32 -13.93
CA ALA A 327 9.65 10.11 -12.49
C ALA A 327 11.01 10.51 -11.88
N LEU A 328 12.12 10.16 -12.54
CA LEU A 328 13.45 10.53 -12.06
C LEU A 328 13.67 12.03 -12.17
N ARG A 329 13.18 12.67 -13.23
CA ARG A 329 13.25 14.13 -13.40
C ARG A 329 12.54 14.87 -12.26
N LEU A 330 11.30 14.47 -11.95
CA LEU A 330 10.53 15.06 -10.85
C LEU A 330 11.24 14.92 -9.51
N ASP A 331 11.82 13.74 -9.24
CA ASP A 331 12.60 13.52 -8.02
C ASP A 331 13.85 14.41 -7.97
N VAL A 332 14.53 14.61 -9.11
CA VAL A 332 15.73 15.43 -9.21
C VAL A 332 15.41 16.92 -9.05
N GLU A 333 14.40 17.43 -9.75
CA GLU A 333 13.97 18.83 -9.67
C GLU A 333 13.51 19.21 -8.25
N ARG A 334 12.87 18.27 -7.55
CA ARG A 334 12.28 18.48 -6.23
C ARG A 334 13.27 18.30 -5.09
N TYR A 335 14.21 17.36 -5.21
CA TYR A 335 15.01 16.92 -4.07
C TYR A 335 16.53 17.12 -4.22
N VAL A 336 17.03 17.54 -5.39
CA VAL A 336 18.46 17.74 -5.61
C VAL A 336 18.80 19.23 -5.56
N ARG A 337 19.57 19.63 -4.55
CA ARG A 337 20.20 20.96 -4.45
C ARG A 337 21.67 20.85 -4.86
N PRO A 338 22.07 21.24 -6.08
CA PRO A 338 23.43 21.01 -6.55
C PRO A 338 24.45 21.84 -5.73
N ILE A 339 25.49 21.17 -5.22
CA ILE A 339 26.64 21.78 -4.53
C ILE A 339 27.79 21.96 -5.52
N SER A 340 28.15 20.91 -6.25
CA SER A 340 29.21 20.92 -7.26
C SER A 340 28.85 20.01 -8.44
N PHE A 341 29.16 20.46 -9.65
CA PHE A 341 28.96 19.68 -10.87
C PHE A 341 30.25 19.65 -11.69
N ARG A 342 30.77 18.44 -11.93
CA ARG A 342 31.85 18.16 -12.87
C ARG A 342 31.46 16.94 -13.72
N PRO A 343 31.90 16.81 -14.98
CA PRO A 343 31.63 15.61 -15.76
C PRO A 343 32.06 14.35 -15.00
N GLY A 344 31.10 13.46 -14.69
CA GLY A 344 31.33 12.25 -13.89
C GLY A 344 31.21 12.42 -12.36
N VAL A 345 31.01 13.62 -11.83
CA VAL A 345 30.85 13.87 -10.38
C VAL A 345 29.72 14.88 -10.12
N LEU A 346 28.71 14.47 -9.35
CA LEU A 346 27.63 15.33 -8.87
C LEU A 346 27.58 15.28 -7.34
N GLU A 347 27.85 16.41 -6.70
CA GLU A 347 27.66 16.60 -5.26
C GLU A 347 26.38 17.42 -5.06
N TYR A 348 25.48 16.93 -4.23
CA TYR A 348 24.21 17.59 -3.96
C TYR A 348 23.77 17.48 -2.52
N GLU A 349 22.95 18.42 -2.10
CA GLU A 349 22.25 18.38 -0.83
C GLU A 349 20.82 17.86 -1.04
N PRO A 350 20.42 16.78 -0.36
CA PRO A 350 19.06 16.27 -0.47
C PRO A 350 18.08 17.21 0.24
N ALA A 351 17.03 17.64 -0.46
CA ALA A 351 15.95 18.39 0.17
C ALA A 351 15.15 17.49 1.14
N PRO A 352 14.44 18.05 2.15
CA PRO A 352 13.65 17.26 3.08
C PRO A 352 12.63 16.34 2.37
N GLY A 353 12.66 15.06 2.72
CA GLY A 353 11.79 14.04 2.10
C GLY A 353 12.34 13.40 0.82
N ALA A 354 13.62 13.59 0.50
CA ALA A 354 14.27 12.93 -0.64
C ALA A 354 14.21 11.39 -0.53
N PRO A 355 13.90 10.66 -1.61
CA PRO A 355 13.95 9.20 -1.63
C PRO A 355 15.36 8.67 -1.35
N ASN A 356 15.49 7.69 -0.45
CA ASN A 356 16.78 7.09 -0.05
C ASN A 356 17.56 6.43 -1.20
N ASN A 357 16.90 6.12 -2.31
CA ASN A 357 17.50 5.50 -3.50
C ASN A 357 17.81 6.48 -4.64
N LEU A 358 17.59 7.79 -4.44
CA LEU A 358 17.73 8.81 -5.49
C LEU A 358 19.16 8.87 -6.07
N ALA A 359 20.18 8.88 -5.22
CA ALA A 359 21.58 8.89 -5.65
C ALA A 359 21.94 7.63 -6.46
N GLN A 360 21.47 6.45 -6.03
CA GLN A 360 21.73 5.19 -6.74
C GLN A 360 21.04 5.14 -8.12
N ARG A 361 19.78 5.61 -8.20
CA ARG A 361 19.03 5.72 -9.46
C ARG A 361 19.71 6.69 -10.43
N LEU A 362 20.20 7.83 -9.93
CA LEU A 362 20.97 8.79 -10.70
C LEU A 362 22.27 8.19 -11.26
N VAL A 363 23.05 7.50 -10.44
CA VAL A 363 24.30 6.84 -10.88
C VAL A 363 24.03 5.81 -11.97
N ALA A 364 23.01 4.95 -11.78
CA ALA A 364 22.67 3.91 -12.74
C ALA A 364 22.27 4.49 -14.10
N ARG A 365 21.38 5.50 -14.11
CA ARG A 365 20.89 6.12 -15.34
C ARG A 365 21.93 7.00 -16.04
N LEU A 366 22.71 7.77 -15.29
CA LEU A 366 23.80 8.56 -15.88
C LEU A 366 24.88 7.68 -16.49
N LYS A 367 25.21 6.54 -15.86
CA LYS A 367 26.11 5.54 -16.44
C LYS A 367 25.56 4.93 -17.73
N GLU A 368 24.27 4.61 -17.75
CA GLU A 368 23.59 4.09 -18.94
C GLU A 368 23.59 5.09 -20.11
N TRP A 369 23.36 6.37 -19.85
CA TRP A 369 23.21 7.37 -20.91
C TRP A 369 24.52 7.99 -21.38
N THR A 370 25.52 8.11 -20.51
CA THR A 370 26.81 8.73 -20.84
C THR A 370 27.92 7.70 -21.10
N GLY A 371 27.68 6.42 -20.80
CA GLY A 371 28.68 5.36 -20.95
C GLY A 371 29.86 5.44 -19.99
N GLN A 372 29.88 6.41 -19.06
CA GLN A 372 30.97 6.64 -18.10
C GLN A 372 30.48 6.44 -16.66
N PRO A 373 31.34 6.03 -15.72
CA PRO A 373 30.97 5.93 -14.31
C PRO A 373 30.74 7.33 -13.70
N TRP A 374 29.65 7.48 -12.94
CA TRP A 374 29.32 8.70 -12.22
C TRP A 374 29.43 8.49 -10.71
N LEU A 375 30.03 9.45 -10.01
CA LEU A 375 30.02 9.55 -8.55
C LEU A 375 28.98 10.59 -8.14
N VAL A 376 27.90 10.14 -7.50
CA VAL A 376 26.83 11.01 -7.00
C VAL A 376 26.83 10.95 -5.47
N ALA A 377 27.18 12.04 -4.81
CA ALA A 377 27.31 12.12 -3.36
C ALA A 377 26.29 13.08 -2.75
N ALA A 378 25.54 12.60 -1.76
CA ALA A 378 24.65 13.43 -0.95
C ALA A 378 25.44 14.00 0.25
N GLN A 379 25.59 15.31 0.34
CA GLN A 379 26.29 16.02 1.42
C GLN A 379 25.41 17.14 1.98
N GLY A 380 25.54 17.45 3.27
CA GLY A 380 24.79 18.55 3.90
C GLY A 380 25.58 19.84 3.97
N GLY A 381 24.90 20.99 3.86
CA GLY A 381 25.46 22.29 4.24
C GLY A 381 26.07 23.14 3.13
N GLY A 382 25.40 23.28 1.98
CA GLY A 382 25.87 24.25 0.97
C GLY A 382 25.25 24.17 -0.42
N GLY A 383 24.14 23.46 -0.62
CA GLY A 383 23.53 23.33 -1.93
C GLY A 383 22.85 24.62 -2.39
N ALA A 384 23.04 25.00 -3.66
CA ALA A 384 22.20 26.01 -4.29
C ALA A 384 20.73 25.54 -4.27
N GLU A 385 19.78 26.48 -4.21
CA GLU A 385 18.34 26.15 -4.20
C GLU A 385 17.99 25.15 -5.30
N SER A 386 17.12 24.20 -4.96
CA SER A 386 16.61 23.23 -5.94
C SER A 386 15.84 23.94 -7.04
N ALA A 387 15.74 23.32 -8.22
CA ALA A 387 14.96 23.87 -9.33
C ALA A 387 13.51 24.15 -8.92
N TRP A 388 12.91 23.26 -8.11
CA TRP A 388 11.58 23.43 -7.54
C TRP A 388 11.46 24.62 -6.58
N GLU A 389 12.46 24.85 -5.71
CA GLU A 389 12.47 26.00 -4.80
C GLU A 389 12.61 27.32 -5.54
N ARG A 390 13.45 27.36 -6.58
CA ARG A 390 13.63 28.53 -7.45
C ARG A 390 12.35 28.86 -8.19
N GLN A 391 11.74 27.88 -8.85
CA GLN A 391 10.47 28.04 -9.57
C GLN A 391 9.35 28.51 -8.63
N LYS A 392 9.24 27.93 -7.43
CA LYS A 392 8.23 28.33 -6.45
C LYS A 392 8.47 29.72 -5.83
N ARG A 393 9.70 30.24 -5.87
CA ARG A 393 9.98 31.64 -5.51
C ARG A 393 9.55 32.56 -6.63
N GLU A 394 9.96 32.28 -7.87
CA GLU A 394 9.58 33.05 -9.06
C GLU A 394 8.04 33.12 -9.23
N GLU A 395 7.33 32.00 -9.05
CA GLU A 395 5.86 31.97 -9.07
C GLU A 395 5.23 32.80 -7.96
N ARG A 396 5.87 32.87 -6.78
CA ARG A 396 5.39 33.70 -5.66
C ARG A 396 5.68 35.18 -5.88
N GLU A 397 6.83 35.52 -6.46
CA GLU A 397 7.19 36.89 -6.83
C GLU A 397 6.26 37.41 -7.92
N VAL A 398 6.04 36.66 -9.00
CA VAL A 398 5.10 37.01 -10.07
C VAL A 398 3.67 37.13 -9.54
N ARG A 399 3.24 36.23 -8.65
CA ARG A 399 1.91 36.34 -8.03
C ARG A 399 1.79 37.57 -7.15
N ALA A 400 2.81 37.89 -6.36
CA ALA A 400 2.82 39.07 -5.51
C ALA A 400 2.80 40.37 -6.33
N GLU A 401 3.51 40.43 -7.46
CA GLU A 401 3.45 41.56 -8.39
C GLU A 401 2.04 41.75 -8.97
N ILE A 402 1.38 40.67 -9.37
CA ILE A 402 0.02 40.70 -9.93
C ILE A 402 -1.03 41.05 -8.86
N GLU A 403 -0.86 40.60 -7.62
CA GLU A 403 -1.77 40.93 -6.51
C GLU A 403 -1.70 42.42 -6.12
N VAL A 404 -0.58 43.09 -6.41
CA VAL A 404 -0.40 44.54 -6.18
C VAL A 404 -0.79 45.38 -7.40
N ASP A 405 -1.11 44.74 -8.54
CA ASP A 405 -1.54 45.45 -9.74
C ASP A 405 -2.87 46.21 -9.52
N PRO A 406 -2.95 47.51 -9.89
CA PRO A 406 -4.15 48.33 -9.66
C PRO A 406 -5.43 47.77 -10.28
N PHE A 407 -5.33 47.09 -11.43
CA PHE A 407 -6.49 46.47 -12.09
C PHE A 407 -6.98 45.26 -11.30
N VAL A 408 -6.07 44.38 -10.85
CA VAL A 408 -6.41 43.19 -10.07
C VAL A 408 -7.04 43.58 -8.73
N LEU A 409 -6.49 44.58 -8.04
CA LEU A 409 -7.08 45.12 -6.81
C LEU A 409 -8.50 45.67 -7.03
N SER A 410 -8.75 46.34 -8.16
CA SER A 410 -10.10 46.83 -8.50
C SER A 410 -11.11 45.70 -8.72
N VAL A 411 -10.68 44.60 -9.34
CA VAL A 411 -11.52 43.42 -9.59
C VAL A 411 -11.81 42.67 -8.28
N MET A 412 -10.81 42.50 -7.43
CA MET A 412 -10.98 41.87 -6.11
C MET A 412 -11.89 42.68 -5.18
N ALA A 413 -11.85 44.01 -5.27
CA ALA A 413 -12.76 44.88 -4.52
C ALA A 413 -14.20 44.84 -5.05
N ALA A 414 -14.38 44.69 -6.37
CA ALA A 414 -15.71 44.58 -6.99
C ALA A 414 -16.39 43.23 -6.73
N PHE A 415 -15.62 42.16 -6.51
CA PHE A 415 -16.13 40.79 -6.30
C PHE A 415 -15.57 40.15 -5.03
N PRO A 416 -16.22 40.37 -3.86
CA PRO A 416 -15.80 39.77 -2.60
C PRO A 416 -15.89 38.23 -2.65
N GLY A 417 -14.74 37.55 -2.65
CA GLY A 417 -14.63 36.09 -2.78
C GLY A 417 -13.95 35.60 -4.06
N ALA A 418 -13.49 36.50 -4.94
CA ALA A 418 -12.65 36.13 -6.08
C ALA A 418 -11.26 35.69 -5.62
N GLU A 419 -10.72 34.63 -6.24
CA GLU A 419 -9.39 34.09 -5.97
C GLU A 419 -8.60 33.91 -7.27
N ILE A 420 -7.29 34.19 -7.23
CA ILE A 420 -6.38 33.92 -8.36
C ILE A 420 -6.03 32.44 -8.37
N ILE A 421 -6.66 31.68 -9.28
CA ILE A 421 -6.48 30.22 -9.40
C ILE A 421 -5.19 29.88 -10.16
N SER A 422 -4.83 30.63 -11.21
CA SER A 422 -3.60 30.43 -11.98
C SER A 422 -3.19 31.68 -12.76
N VAL A 423 -1.88 31.96 -12.81
CA VAL A 423 -1.29 32.99 -13.67
C VAL A 423 -0.72 32.31 -14.92
N ARG A 424 -1.10 32.77 -16.12
CA ARG A 424 -0.58 32.25 -17.39
C ARG A 424 -0.08 33.42 -18.24
N ASN A 425 1.16 33.35 -18.70
CA ASN A 425 1.64 34.27 -19.74
C ASN A 425 1.08 33.82 -21.09
N LEU A 426 0.20 34.64 -21.66
CA LEU A 426 -0.23 34.49 -23.04
C LEU A 426 0.83 35.15 -23.93
N PRO A 427 1.37 34.47 -24.96
CA PRO A 427 2.21 35.12 -25.94
C PRO A 427 1.39 36.22 -26.63
N GLN A 428 1.92 37.44 -26.66
CA GLN A 428 1.29 38.53 -27.41
C GLN A 428 1.31 38.17 -28.90
N PRO A 429 0.20 38.34 -29.64
CA PRO A 429 0.24 38.22 -31.08
C PRO A 429 1.22 39.27 -31.63
N GLU A 430 2.18 38.82 -32.44
CA GLU A 430 3.05 39.71 -33.20
C GLU A 430 2.17 40.69 -33.99
N ALA A 431 2.42 41.98 -33.82
CA ALA A 431 1.71 43.01 -34.56
C ALA A 431 1.88 42.75 -36.07
N SER A 432 0.78 42.45 -36.76
CA SER A 432 0.76 42.40 -38.21
C SER A 432 1.34 43.70 -38.77
N PRO A 433 2.31 43.65 -39.70
CA PRO A 433 2.78 44.86 -40.35
C PRO A 433 1.60 45.51 -41.07
N MET A 434 1.42 46.82 -40.84
CA MET A 434 0.43 47.64 -41.53
C MET A 434 0.60 47.46 -43.04
N THR A 435 -0.40 46.87 -43.69
CA THR A 435 -0.56 46.93 -45.14
C THR A 435 -0.93 48.36 -45.50
N ASP A 436 -0.15 48.96 -46.39
CA ASP A 436 -0.41 50.23 -47.06
C ASP A 436 -1.88 50.35 -47.49
N ALA A 437 -2.43 51.54 -47.27
CA ALA A 437 -3.74 51.94 -47.78
C ALA A 437 -3.74 51.88 -49.32
N PRO A 438 -4.79 51.33 -49.96
CA PRO A 438 -5.07 51.62 -51.35
C PRO A 438 -5.72 53.01 -51.47
N ASP A 439 -5.25 53.76 -52.46
CA ASP A 439 -5.75 55.06 -52.92
C ASP A 439 -7.29 55.08 -53.06
N GLU A 440 -7.92 56.13 -52.51
CA GLU A 440 -9.29 56.51 -52.79
C GLU A 440 -9.34 57.27 -54.13
N ASP A 441 -9.66 56.54 -55.20
CA ASP A 441 -10.30 57.11 -56.38
C ASP A 441 -11.82 57.06 -56.16
N GLU A 442 -12.42 58.18 -55.75
CA GLU A 442 -13.86 58.48 -55.98
C GLU A 442 -14.00 59.93 -56.44
N ASP A 443 -14.01 60.09 -57.77
CA ASP A 443 -14.76 61.15 -58.46
C ASP A 443 -16.27 60.91 -58.31
N ASP A 444 -17.04 62.02 -58.33
CA ASP A 444 -18.50 62.17 -58.51
C ASP A 444 -19.36 62.47 -57.25
N GLU A 445 -19.40 63.75 -56.83
CA GLU A 445 -20.51 64.72 -57.12
C GLU A 445 -20.28 66.10 -56.49
#